data_AF-A0AB34JQ98-F1
#
_entry.id   AF-A0AB34JQ98-F1
#
_cell.length_a   1.000
_cell.length_b   1.000
_cell.length_c   1.000
_cell.angle_alpha   90.00
_cell.angle_beta   90.00
_cell.angle_gamma   90.00
#
_symmetry.space_group_name_H-M   'P 1'
#
loop_
_entity.id
_entity.type
_entity.pdbx_description
1 polymer ?
#
loop_
_entity_poly.entity_id
_entity_poly.type
_entity_poly.pdbx_seq_one_letter_code
_entity_poly.pdbx_strand_id
1 'polypeptide(L)'
;MGKSKHAVAAAAAPAAEPANNDAPAAPSLAGMGRQLVMLPALWASHKIDWQEANAQSALLAVFCLVGMTGFLLLQYTIRKVNLAKDERRVANPGEGPYMPAKAADGTVSVQEYDVAKLKELKMQFMLSVGIVAFLHIKWGYTQPILVMSLMQPMQFWGMQAFHIHLRGVEAVGQYARPWAKADSGNPLAQWADRKKREAEEAAAAAASKND
;
A
#
# COMPACT_ATOMS: atom_id res chain seq x y z
N MET A 1 -3.13 44.11 -62.13
CA MET A 1 -3.85 44.62 -60.94
C MET A 1 -5.26 44.04 -60.96
N GLY A 2 -5.71 43.34 -59.91
CA GLY A 2 -7.15 43.16 -59.65
C GLY A 2 -7.77 41.76 -59.83
N LYS A 3 -7.68 40.95 -58.76
CA LYS A 3 -8.75 40.15 -58.11
C LYS A 3 -9.75 39.36 -58.98
N SER A 4 -9.86 38.04 -58.74
CA SER A 4 -11.12 37.41 -58.28
C SER A 4 -10.96 35.92 -57.90
N LYS A 5 -11.20 35.65 -56.61
CA LYS A 5 -11.96 34.53 -56.02
C LYS A 5 -11.73 33.10 -56.56
N HIS A 6 -11.16 32.25 -55.72
CA HIS A 6 -11.74 30.93 -55.47
C HIS A 6 -11.77 30.65 -53.97
N ALA A 7 -12.96 30.24 -53.52
CA ALA A 7 -13.29 29.89 -52.15
C ALA A 7 -12.53 28.63 -51.72
N VAL A 8 -11.93 28.66 -50.53
CA VAL A 8 -11.45 27.45 -49.87
C VAL A 8 -12.51 27.07 -48.85
N ALA A 9 -13.29 26.06 -49.23
CA ALA A 9 -14.18 25.33 -48.33
C ALA A 9 -13.36 24.62 -47.25
N ALA A 10 -13.85 24.70 -46.02
CA ALA A 10 -13.33 24.02 -44.86
C ALA A 10 -13.32 22.49 -45.08
N ALA A 11 -12.13 21.91 -45.19
CA ALA A 11 -11.89 20.48 -45.02
C ALA A 11 -11.26 20.30 -43.64
N ALA A 12 -11.98 19.63 -42.76
CA ALA A 12 -11.57 19.30 -41.40
C ALA A 12 -10.26 18.50 -41.42
N ALA A 13 -9.28 18.98 -40.66
CA ALA A 13 -8.06 18.22 -40.36
C ALA A 13 -8.43 17.02 -39.47
N PRO A 14 -7.84 15.84 -39.69
CA PRO A 14 -8.10 14.66 -38.88
C PRO A 14 -7.65 14.90 -37.42
N ALA A 15 -8.50 14.48 -36.49
CA ALA A 15 -8.26 14.53 -35.06
C ALA A 15 -6.92 13.86 -34.72
N ALA A 16 -6.05 14.61 -34.04
CA ALA A 16 -4.83 14.07 -33.46
C ALA A 16 -5.20 13.00 -32.43
N GLU A 17 -4.65 11.79 -32.61
CA GLU A 17 -4.63 10.74 -31.60
C GLU A 17 -4.15 11.31 -30.25
N PRO A 18 -4.78 10.96 -29.11
CA PRO A 18 -4.19 11.28 -27.82
C PRO A 18 -2.89 10.48 -27.69
N ALA A 19 -1.77 11.19 -27.64
CA ALA A 19 -0.45 10.64 -27.39
C ALA A 19 -0.51 9.74 -26.15
N ASN A 20 -0.46 8.43 -26.41
CA ASN A 20 -0.36 7.40 -25.41
C ASN A 20 1.02 7.54 -24.75
N ASN A 21 1.07 8.12 -23.55
CA ASN A 21 2.29 8.27 -22.76
C ASN A 21 2.72 6.93 -22.15
N ASP A 22 2.90 5.92 -22.98
CA ASP A 22 3.54 4.64 -22.64
C ASP A 22 5.07 4.79 -22.71
N ALA A 23 5.61 5.79 -22.00
CA ALA A 23 6.99 5.69 -21.56
C ALA A 23 7.01 4.70 -20.40
N PRO A 24 7.81 3.61 -20.43
CA PRO A 24 7.92 2.72 -19.28
C PRO A 24 8.45 3.57 -18.14
N ALA A 25 7.59 3.86 -17.15
CA ALA A 25 7.98 4.54 -15.95
C ALA A 25 9.24 3.84 -15.42
N ALA A 26 10.37 4.55 -15.41
CA ALA A 26 11.60 4.02 -14.83
C ALA A 26 11.24 3.39 -13.48
N PRO A 27 11.72 2.17 -13.17
CA PRO A 27 11.31 1.48 -11.95
C PRO A 27 11.52 2.46 -10.79
N SER A 28 10.41 2.84 -10.14
CA SER A 28 10.43 3.84 -9.09
C SER A 28 11.51 3.46 -8.08
N LEU A 29 12.18 4.41 -7.42
CA LEU A 29 13.23 4.07 -6.43
C LEU A 29 12.74 3.04 -5.39
N ALA A 30 11.43 3.03 -5.09
CA ALA A 30 10.78 1.99 -4.30
C ALA A 30 10.72 0.61 -5.00
N GLY A 31 10.37 0.57 -6.30
CA GLY A 31 10.44 -0.64 -7.14
C GLY A 31 11.86 -1.16 -7.33
N MET A 32 12.84 -0.26 -7.50
CA MET A 32 14.26 -0.59 -7.60
C MET A 32 14.80 -1.12 -6.26
N GLY A 33 14.40 -0.53 -5.12
CA GLY A 33 14.71 -1.03 -3.79
C GLY A 33 14.13 -2.43 -3.52
N ARG A 34 12.89 -2.69 -3.95
CA ARG A 34 12.26 -4.02 -3.87
C ARG A 34 13.05 -5.06 -4.68
N GLN A 35 13.50 -4.69 -5.88
CA GLN A 35 14.26 -5.57 -6.75
C GLN A 35 15.68 -5.83 -6.23
N LEU A 36 16.33 -4.82 -5.64
CA LEU A 36 17.64 -4.94 -5.00
C LEU A 36 17.65 -5.81 -3.75
N VAL A 37 16.51 -5.99 -3.09
CA VAL A 37 16.37 -6.91 -1.94
C VAL A 37 16.01 -8.30 -2.38
N MET A 38 15.25 -8.43 -3.47
CA MET A 38 14.91 -9.73 -4.06
C MET A 38 16.15 -10.44 -4.61
N LEU A 39 17.15 -9.72 -5.12
CA LEU A 39 18.37 -10.31 -5.71
C LEU A 39 19.25 -11.04 -4.69
N PRO A 40 19.64 -10.45 -3.53
CA PRO A 40 20.30 -11.17 -2.45
C PRO A 40 19.43 -12.28 -1.87
N ALA A 41 18.10 -12.08 -1.81
CA ALA A 41 17.17 -13.10 -1.33
C ALA A 41 17.19 -14.36 -2.20
N LEU A 42 17.20 -14.18 -3.53
CA LEU A 42 17.26 -15.26 -4.49
C LEU A 42 18.63 -15.97 -4.44
N TRP A 43 19.71 -15.20 -4.30
CA TRP A 43 21.05 -15.75 -4.15
C TRP A 43 21.22 -16.55 -2.85
N ALA A 44 20.74 -16.02 -1.72
CA ALA A 44 20.72 -16.72 -0.44
C ALA A 44 19.83 -17.97 -0.50
N SER A 45 18.71 -17.91 -1.21
CA SER A 45 17.82 -19.05 -1.41
C SER A 45 18.47 -20.24 -2.11
N HIS A 46 19.36 -19.98 -3.07
CA HIS A 46 20.09 -21.05 -3.77
C HIS A 46 21.23 -21.68 -2.96
N LYS A 47 21.66 -21.05 -1.86
CA LYS A 47 22.77 -21.51 -1.03
C LYS A 47 22.32 -22.19 0.26
N ILE A 48 21.03 -22.14 0.59
CA ILE A 48 20.47 -22.67 1.83
C ILE A 48 19.57 -23.85 1.49
N ASP A 49 19.86 -25.02 2.06
CA ASP A 49 18.93 -26.15 2.05
C ASP A 49 17.79 -25.87 3.02
N TRP A 50 16.70 -25.32 2.50
CA TRP A 50 15.50 -24.97 3.27
C TRP A 50 14.75 -26.17 3.86
N GLN A 51 15.21 -27.39 3.59
CA GLN A 51 14.68 -28.64 4.16
C GLN A 51 15.33 -28.97 5.51
N GLU A 52 16.47 -28.38 5.84
CA GLU A 52 17.12 -28.56 7.15
C GLU A 52 16.30 -27.91 8.27
N ALA A 53 16.01 -28.65 9.33
CA ALA A 53 15.19 -28.18 10.47
C ALA A 53 15.78 -26.93 11.14
N ASN A 54 17.12 -26.81 11.13
CA ASN A 54 17.82 -25.64 11.68
C ASN A 54 17.62 -24.39 10.83
N ALA A 55 17.57 -24.52 9.49
CA ALA A 55 17.35 -23.38 8.60
C ALA A 55 15.90 -22.86 8.70
N GLN A 56 14.93 -23.77 8.82
CA GLN A 56 13.52 -23.41 8.98
C GLN A 56 13.24 -22.70 10.30
N SER A 57 13.79 -23.23 11.41
CA SER A 57 13.64 -22.60 12.72
C SER A 57 14.33 -21.23 12.81
N ALA A 58 15.52 -21.09 12.21
CA ALA A 58 16.20 -19.80 12.11
C ALA A 58 15.39 -18.78 11.31
N LEU A 59 14.83 -19.17 10.16
CA LEU A 59 13.98 -18.29 9.36
C LEU A 59 12.71 -17.87 10.13
N LEU A 60 12.10 -18.80 10.85
CA LEU A 60 10.92 -18.51 11.67
C LEU A 60 11.27 -17.57 12.82
N ALA A 61 12.44 -17.74 13.44
CA ALA A 61 12.94 -16.82 14.46
C ALA A 61 13.13 -15.40 13.91
N VAL A 62 13.72 -15.26 12.71
CA VAL A 62 13.86 -13.95 12.03
C VAL A 62 12.50 -13.35 11.72
N PHE A 63 11.57 -14.15 11.19
CA PHE A 63 10.21 -13.70 10.90
C PHE A 63 9.47 -13.23 12.15
N CYS A 64 9.55 -13.99 13.24
CA CYS A 64 8.98 -13.61 14.53
C CYS A 64 9.63 -12.34 15.09
N LEU A 65 10.95 -12.20 14.96
CA LEU A 65 11.68 -11.01 15.39
C LEU A 65 11.25 -9.76 14.61
N VAL A 66 11.27 -9.81 13.28
CA VAL A 66 10.79 -8.72 12.42
C VAL A 66 9.31 -8.43 12.67
N GLY A 67 8.50 -9.47 12.84
CA GLY A 67 7.08 -9.39 13.14
C GLY A 67 6.81 -8.66 14.46
N MET A 68 7.54 -9.04 15.52
CA MET A 68 7.46 -8.45 16.84
C MET A 68 7.90 -6.99 16.82
N THR A 69 9.02 -6.67 16.14
CA THR A 69 9.49 -5.29 16.00
C THR A 69 8.46 -4.43 15.26
N GLY A 70 7.90 -4.92 14.15
CA GLY A 70 6.85 -4.21 13.41
C GLY A 70 5.58 -3.97 14.25
N PHE A 71 5.14 -4.98 15.00
CA PHE A 71 4.01 -4.84 15.91
C PHE A 71 4.25 -3.81 17.01
N LEU A 72 5.42 -3.85 17.66
CA LEU A 72 5.80 -2.89 18.70
C LEU A 72 5.90 -1.46 18.15
N LEU A 73 6.43 -1.28 16.95
CA LEU A 73 6.49 0.03 16.29
C LEU A 73 5.09 0.58 15.99
N LEU A 74 4.18 -0.24 15.47
CA LEU A 74 2.78 0.16 15.25
C LEU A 74 2.09 0.55 16.56
N GLN A 75 2.24 -0.28 17.61
CA GLN A 75 1.65 -0.02 18.92
C GLN A 75 2.22 1.24 19.57
N TYR A 76 3.54 1.44 19.47
CA TYR A 76 4.19 2.65 19.95
C TYR A 76 3.71 3.89 19.21
N THR A 77 3.59 3.82 17.88
CA THR A 77 3.06 4.94 17.07
C THR A 77 1.63 5.27 17.47
N ILE A 78 0.73 4.27 17.60
CA ILE A 78 -0.65 4.49 18.07
C ILE A 78 -0.67 5.19 19.44
N ARG A 79 0.18 4.75 20.37
CA ARG A 79 0.28 5.38 21.69
C ARG A 79 0.76 6.83 21.58
N LYS A 80 1.75 7.11 20.74
CA LYS A 80 2.28 8.45 20.52
C LYS A 80 1.23 9.39 19.91
N VAL A 81 0.47 8.93 18.92
CA VAL A 81 -0.64 9.70 18.32
C VAL A 81 -1.71 10.01 19.38
N ASN A 82 -2.08 9.03 20.20
CA ASN A 82 -3.06 9.24 21.26
C ASN A 82 -2.60 10.23 22.34
N LEU A 83 -1.30 10.33 22.58
CA LEU A 83 -0.72 11.31 23.51
C LEU A 83 -0.64 12.71 22.90
N ALA A 84 -0.45 12.82 21.57
CA ALA A 84 -0.34 14.10 20.88
C ALA A 84 -1.65 14.92 20.87
N LYS A 85 -2.81 14.26 20.96
CA LYS A 85 -4.14 14.89 21.06
C LYS A 85 -4.34 16.06 20.07
N ASP A 86 -3.95 15.87 18.82
CA ASP A 86 -4.10 16.89 17.78
C ASP A 86 -5.57 16.96 17.32
N GLU A 87 -6.25 18.06 17.66
CA GLU A 87 -7.67 18.29 17.38
C GLU A 87 -7.94 18.96 16.01
N ARG A 88 -6.89 19.22 15.22
CA ARG A 88 -7.04 19.71 13.84
C ARG A 88 -7.95 18.78 13.05
N ARG A 89 -8.62 19.32 12.02
CA ARG A 89 -9.64 18.58 11.27
C ARG A 89 -9.10 18.11 9.92
N VAL A 90 -9.43 16.87 9.58
CA VAL A 90 -9.18 16.27 8.27
C VAL A 90 -10.50 16.25 7.50
N ALA A 91 -10.52 16.93 6.36
CA ALA A 91 -11.62 16.87 5.41
C ALA A 91 -11.55 15.57 4.60
N ASN A 92 -12.71 15.00 4.26
CA ASN A 92 -12.83 13.80 3.43
C ASN A 92 -11.95 12.61 3.89
N PRO A 93 -12.10 12.13 5.14
CA PRO A 93 -11.26 11.06 5.70
C PRO A 93 -11.44 9.67 5.03
N GLY A 94 -12.35 9.54 4.06
CA GLY A 94 -12.75 8.27 3.48
C GLY A 94 -13.69 7.49 4.41
N GLU A 95 -13.84 6.20 4.12
CA GLU A 95 -14.71 5.27 4.84
C GLU A 95 -13.94 4.01 5.22
N GLY A 96 -14.34 3.36 6.31
CA GLY A 96 -13.73 2.12 6.75
C GLY A 96 -14.18 1.68 8.14
N PRO A 97 -13.95 0.41 8.50
CA PRO A 97 -14.43 -0.17 9.76
C PRO A 97 -13.79 0.44 11.01
N TYR A 98 -12.62 1.06 10.87
CA TYR A 98 -11.91 1.73 11.97
C TYR A 98 -12.09 3.25 11.98
N MET A 99 -12.76 3.80 10.98
CA MET A 99 -13.00 5.23 10.87
C MET A 99 -14.02 5.66 11.95
N PRO A 100 -13.78 6.73 12.73
CA PRO A 100 -14.76 7.23 13.67
C PRO A 100 -15.95 7.86 12.93
N ALA A 101 -17.03 8.13 13.66
CA ALA A 101 -18.15 8.89 13.15
C ALA A 101 -17.68 10.28 12.71
N LYS A 102 -18.08 10.69 11.50
CA LYS A 102 -17.81 12.03 10.97
C LYS A 102 -18.61 13.06 11.77
N ALA A 103 -18.03 14.23 12.02
CA ALA A 103 -18.77 15.35 12.58
C ALA A 103 -19.79 15.90 11.56
N ALA A 104 -20.66 16.82 11.98
CA ALA A 104 -21.74 17.36 11.15
C ALA A 104 -21.25 18.06 9.86
N ASP A 105 -20.00 18.54 9.88
CA ASP A 105 -19.28 19.13 8.75
C ASP A 105 -18.57 18.09 7.85
N GLY A 106 -18.75 16.80 8.14
CA GLY A 106 -18.11 15.69 7.41
C GLY A 106 -16.63 15.48 7.74
N THR A 107 -16.08 16.20 8.73
CA THR A 107 -14.66 16.09 9.11
C THR A 107 -14.43 15.12 10.27
N VAL A 108 -13.17 14.71 10.43
CA VAL A 108 -12.69 13.87 11.55
C VAL A 108 -11.44 14.51 12.14
N SER A 109 -11.21 14.34 13.44
CA SER A 109 -9.98 14.83 14.08
C SER A 109 -8.74 14.14 13.51
N VAL A 110 -7.62 14.87 13.37
CA VAL A 110 -6.32 14.33 12.93
C VAL A 110 -5.91 13.14 13.78
N GLN A 111 -6.06 13.24 15.10
CA GLN A 111 -5.76 12.13 16.00
C GLN A 111 -6.58 10.89 15.64
N GLU A 112 -7.89 11.04 15.51
CA GLU A 112 -8.78 9.90 15.28
C GLU A 112 -8.56 9.31 13.87
N TYR A 113 -8.27 10.15 12.89
CA TYR A 113 -7.93 9.73 11.54
C TYR A 113 -6.64 8.89 11.52
N ASP A 114 -5.58 9.41 12.12
CA ASP A 114 -4.28 8.74 12.15
C ASP A 114 -4.37 7.42 12.94
N VAL A 115 -5.10 7.39 14.06
CA VAL A 115 -5.34 6.17 14.84
C VAL A 115 -6.17 5.15 14.06
N ALA A 116 -7.21 5.57 13.35
CA ALA A 116 -8.02 4.68 12.51
C ALA A 116 -7.16 3.98 11.45
N LYS A 117 -6.31 4.75 10.75
CA LYS A 117 -5.39 4.22 9.73
C LYS A 117 -4.32 3.29 10.31
N LEU A 118 -3.76 3.63 11.47
CA LEU A 118 -2.80 2.76 12.14
C LEU A 118 -3.45 1.45 12.63
N LYS A 119 -4.71 1.49 13.09
CA LYS A 119 -5.46 0.29 13.48
C LYS A 119 -5.79 -0.60 12.27
N GLU A 120 -6.20 0.00 11.16
CA GLU A 120 -6.44 -0.69 9.90
C GLU A 120 -5.17 -1.43 9.44
N LEU A 121 -4.04 -0.73 9.40
CA LEU A 121 -2.73 -1.31 9.06
C LEU A 121 -2.30 -2.41 10.03
N LYS A 122 -2.51 -2.21 11.33
CA LYS A 122 -2.20 -3.22 12.35
C LYS A 122 -3.00 -4.50 12.14
N MET A 123 -4.30 -4.37 11.86
CA MET A 123 -5.15 -5.54 11.59
C MET A 123 -4.70 -6.27 10.33
N GLN A 124 -4.44 -5.54 9.24
CA GLN A 124 -3.94 -6.13 7.98
C GLN A 124 -2.60 -6.86 8.19
N PHE A 125 -1.69 -6.24 8.95
CA PHE A 125 -0.40 -6.82 9.29
C PHE A 125 -0.56 -8.13 10.08
N MET A 126 -1.33 -8.12 11.17
CA MET A 126 -1.55 -9.32 11.99
C MET A 126 -2.22 -10.45 11.22
N LEU A 127 -3.22 -10.14 10.39
CA LEU A 127 -3.89 -11.12 9.54
C LEU A 127 -2.90 -11.79 8.59
N SER A 128 -2.00 -11.00 8.01
CA SER A 128 -1.00 -11.49 7.05
C SER A 128 0.07 -12.33 7.72
N VAL A 129 0.53 -11.91 8.89
CA VAL A 129 1.44 -12.70 9.73
C VAL A 129 0.80 -14.03 10.12
N GLY A 130 -0.48 -14.02 10.52
CA GLY A 130 -1.22 -15.23 10.88
C GLY A 130 -1.37 -16.20 9.71
N ILE A 131 -1.72 -15.71 8.52
CA ILE A 131 -1.85 -16.56 7.33
C ILE A 131 -0.51 -17.16 6.93
N VAL A 132 0.57 -16.37 6.92
CA VAL A 132 1.89 -16.90 6.55
C VAL A 132 2.45 -17.86 7.60
N ALA A 133 2.24 -17.59 8.89
CA ALA A 133 2.59 -18.53 9.95
C ALA A 133 1.82 -19.86 9.79
N PHE A 134 0.52 -19.79 9.50
CA PHE A 134 -0.29 -20.98 9.25
C PHE A 134 0.19 -21.77 8.02
N LEU A 135 0.50 -21.08 6.92
CA LEU A 135 1.01 -21.72 5.71
C LEU A 135 2.32 -22.47 5.95
N HIS A 136 3.20 -21.91 6.77
CA HIS A 136 4.45 -22.57 7.11
C HIS A 136 4.29 -23.76 8.05
N ILE A 137 3.51 -23.61 9.13
CA ILE A 137 3.30 -24.72 10.09
C ILE A 137 2.59 -25.90 9.42
N LYS A 138 1.62 -25.64 8.53
CA LYS A 138 0.80 -26.68 7.91
C LYS A 138 1.41 -27.28 6.65
N TRP A 139 2.02 -26.47 5.79
CA TRP A 139 2.52 -26.90 4.46
C TRP A 139 4.03 -26.72 4.27
N GLY A 140 4.76 -26.21 5.27
CA GLY A 140 6.19 -26.00 5.17
C GLY A 140 6.59 -24.95 4.13
N TYR A 141 5.68 -24.06 3.73
CA TYR A 141 5.98 -23.04 2.72
C TYR A 141 6.94 -21.97 3.27
N THR A 142 8.20 -22.07 2.84
CA THR A 142 9.30 -21.19 3.25
C THR A 142 9.34 -19.89 2.45
N GLN A 143 8.94 -19.92 1.17
CA GLN A 143 9.00 -18.76 0.27
C GLN A 143 8.19 -17.56 0.79
N PRO A 144 6.94 -17.70 1.27
CA PRO A 144 6.16 -16.56 1.78
C PRO A 144 6.78 -15.91 3.02
N ILE A 145 7.35 -16.71 3.93
CA ILE A 145 8.05 -16.18 5.11
C ILE A 145 9.28 -15.37 4.70
N LEU A 146 10.06 -15.88 3.75
CA LEU A 146 11.28 -15.23 3.30
C LEU A 146 10.96 -13.85 2.70
N VAL A 147 9.97 -13.79 1.80
CA VAL A 147 9.54 -12.52 1.20
C VAL A 147 9.01 -11.55 2.25
N MET A 148 8.17 -12.00 3.19
CA MET A 148 7.66 -11.11 4.24
C MET A 148 8.78 -10.63 5.18
N SER A 149 9.71 -11.49 5.57
CA SER A 149 10.82 -11.11 6.45
C SER A 149 11.68 -9.99 5.86
N LEU A 150 11.81 -9.96 4.53
CA LEU A 150 12.59 -8.94 3.82
C LEU A 150 11.77 -7.69 3.45
N MET A 151 10.51 -7.86 3.05
CA MET A 151 9.68 -6.76 2.56
C MET A 151 8.99 -5.97 3.67
N GLN A 152 8.63 -6.62 4.78
CA GLN A 152 7.91 -5.96 5.87
C GLN A 152 8.68 -4.76 6.46
N PRO A 153 10.00 -4.84 6.73
CA PRO A 153 10.76 -3.67 7.20
C PRO A 153 10.66 -2.46 6.26
N MET A 154 10.68 -2.70 4.95
CA MET A 154 10.59 -1.64 3.94
C MET A 154 9.21 -1.00 3.90
N GLN A 155 8.17 -1.82 4.06
CA GLN A 155 6.79 -1.34 4.12
C GLN A 155 6.57 -0.42 5.32
N PHE A 156 7.08 -0.78 6.50
CA PHE A 156 7.02 0.08 7.69
C PHE A 156 7.73 1.42 7.47
N TRP A 157 8.86 1.40 6.76
CA TRP A 157 9.59 2.62 6.43
C TRP A 157 8.81 3.53 5.49
N GLY A 158 7.95 3.00 4.61
CA GLY A 158 7.11 3.79 3.70
C GLY A 158 5.88 4.43 4.34
N MET A 159 5.57 4.13 5.61
CA MET A 159 4.34 4.60 6.24
C MET A 159 4.37 6.11 6.51
N GLN A 160 3.40 6.85 5.97
CA GLN A 160 3.27 8.30 6.18
C GLN A 160 3.04 8.65 7.66
N ALA A 161 2.22 7.86 8.37
CA ALA A 161 1.98 8.02 9.80
C ALA A 161 3.28 7.90 10.64
N PHE A 162 4.18 7.00 10.26
CA PHE A 162 5.47 6.83 10.93
C PHE A 162 6.35 8.07 10.76
N HIS A 163 6.41 8.62 9.54
CA HIS A 163 7.18 9.82 9.25
C HIS A 163 6.68 11.04 10.03
N ILE A 164 5.36 11.24 10.08
CA ILE A 164 4.78 12.41 10.75
C ILE A 164 4.99 12.30 12.26
N HIS A 165 4.66 11.15 12.85
CA HIS A 165 4.67 11.02 14.31
C HIS A 165 6.02 10.65 14.91
N LEU A 166 6.86 9.88 14.21
CA LEU A 166 8.15 9.44 14.75
C LEU A 166 9.32 10.28 14.26
N ARG A 167 9.29 10.72 12.99
CA ARG A 167 10.34 11.60 12.44
C ARG A 167 10.01 13.09 12.56
N GLY A 168 8.81 13.45 13.01
CA GLY A 168 8.40 14.86 13.17
C GLY A 168 8.27 15.60 11.84
N VAL A 169 8.05 14.88 10.75
CA VAL A 169 7.91 15.49 9.41
C VAL A 169 6.59 16.25 9.35
N GLU A 170 6.61 17.46 8.80
CA GLU A 170 5.40 18.25 8.60
C GLU A 170 4.44 17.56 7.63
N ALA A 171 3.14 17.63 7.92
CA ALA A 171 2.08 17.00 7.14
C ALA A 171 1.75 17.78 5.85
N VAL A 172 2.77 17.99 5.00
CA VAL A 172 2.68 18.76 3.75
C VAL A 172 3.08 17.86 2.57
N GLY A 173 2.53 18.13 1.38
CA GLY A 173 2.83 17.39 0.16
C GLY A 173 2.46 15.91 0.29
N GLN A 174 3.43 15.01 0.12
CA GLN A 174 3.22 13.55 0.23
C GLN A 174 2.82 13.08 1.63
N TYR A 175 2.92 13.90 2.67
CA TYR A 175 2.49 13.58 4.03
C TYR A 175 1.17 14.26 4.41
N ALA A 176 0.56 15.00 3.48
CA ALA A 176 -0.74 15.61 3.68
C ALA A 176 -1.81 14.53 3.89
N ARG A 177 -2.75 14.82 4.79
CA ARG A 177 -3.93 14.00 5.04
C ARG A 177 -5.06 14.48 4.11
N PRO A 178 -5.94 13.59 3.64
CA PRO A 178 -5.95 12.14 3.83
C PRO A 178 -4.85 11.44 3.02
N TRP A 179 -4.26 10.40 3.60
CA TRP A 179 -3.21 9.60 2.97
C TRP A 179 -3.79 8.71 1.86
N ALA A 180 -3.09 8.65 0.73
CA ALA A 180 -3.34 7.64 -0.29
C ALA A 180 -3.21 6.24 0.31
N LYS A 181 -3.96 5.25 -0.22
CA LYS A 181 -3.76 3.85 0.18
C LYS A 181 -2.30 3.49 -0.05
N ALA A 182 -1.58 3.22 1.03
CA ALA A 182 -0.22 2.71 0.93
C ALA A 182 -0.28 1.37 0.21
N ASP A 183 0.49 1.25 -0.88
CA ASP A 183 0.70 -0.05 -1.53
C ASP A 183 1.41 -0.92 -0.51
N SER A 184 0.64 -1.75 0.17
CA SER A 184 1.11 -2.51 1.33
C SER A 184 2.22 -3.48 0.95
N GLY A 185 2.52 -3.69 -0.33
CA GLY A 185 3.57 -4.61 -0.80
C GLY A 185 3.36 -6.06 -0.35
N ASN A 186 2.28 -6.32 0.37
CA ASN A 186 1.92 -7.53 1.04
C ASN A 186 1.11 -8.35 0.04
N PRO A 187 1.63 -9.52 -0.39
CA PRO A 187 1.01 -10.31 -1.46
C PRO A 187 -0.47 -10.63 -1.20
N LEU A 188 -0.85 -10.80 0.07
CA LEU A 188 -2.23 -11.07 0.48
C LEU A 188 -3.13 -9.85 0.33
N ALA A 189 -2.66 -8.68 0.75
CA ALA A 189 -3.42 -7.44 0.62
C ALA A 189 -3.57 -7.06 -0.87
N GLN A 190 -2.53 -7.25 -1.68
CA GLN A 190 -2.61 -7.09 -3.13
C GLN A 190 -3.57 -8.11 -3.77
N TRP A 191 -3.61 -9.36 -3.29
CA TRP A 191 -4.57 -10.36 -3.74
C TRP A 191 -6.01 -10.00 -3.33
N ALA A 192 -6.22 -9.53 -2.09
CA ALA A 192 -7.51 -9.09 -1.60
C ALA A 192 -8.03 -7.86 -2.33
N ASP A 193 -7.16 -6.88 -2.62
CA ASP A 193 -7.49 -5.69 -3.41
C ASP A 193 -7.84 -6.08 -4.86
N ARG A 194 -7.11 -7.03 -5.47
CA ARG A 194 -7.49 -7.59 -6.78
C ARG A 194 -8.87 -8.24 -6.74
N LYS A 195 -9.12 -9.09 -5.74
CA LYS A 195 -10.43 -9.76 -5.58
C LYS A 195 -11.58 -8.78 -5.32
N LYS A 196 -11.33 -7.71 -4.57
CA LYS A 196 -12.33 -6.67 -4.31
C LYS A 196 -12.67 -5.90 -5.59
N ARG A 197 -11.67 -5.51 -6.39
CA ARG A 197 -11.89 -4.87 -7.69
C ARG A 197 -12.65 -5.78 -8.65
N GLU A 198 -12.28 -7.06 -8.73
CA GLU A 198 -12.99 -8.05 -9.54
C GLU A 198 -14.49 -8.15 -9.14
N ALA A 199 -14.80 -8.07 -7.84
CA ALA A 199 -16.18 -8.09 -7.35
C ALA A 199 -16.94 -6.78 -7.64
N GLU A 200 -16.29 -5.62 -7.52
CA GLU A 200 -16.88 -4.31 -7.86
C GLU A 200 -17.14 -4.19 -9.38
N GLU A 201 -16.21 -4.67 -10.22
CA GLU A 201 -16.34 -4.74 -11.67
C GLU A 201 -17.46 -5.72 -12.07
N ALA A 202 -17.56 -6.88 -11.40
CA ALA A 202 -18.66 -7.82 -11.61
C ALA A 202 -20.03 -7.25 -11.18
N ALA A 203 -20.09 -6.51 -10.08
CA ALA A 203 -21.30 -5.83 -9.62
C ALA A 203 -21.71 -4.70 -10.57
N ALA A 204 -20.76 -3.92 -11.08
CA ALA A 204 -21.01 -2.88 -12.07
C ALA A 204 -21.49 -3.46 -13.42
N ALA A 205 -20.90 -4.57 -13.87
CA ALA A 205 -21.33 -5.27 -15.08
C ALA A 205 -22.70 -5.96 -14.93
N ALA A 206 -23.08 -6.35 -13.72
CA ALA A 206 -24.41 -6.86 -13.41
C ALA A 206 -25.46 -5.73 -13.36
N ALA A 207 -25.09 -4.56 -12.83
CA ALA A 207 -25.94 -3.38 -12.82
C ALA A 207 -26.21 -2.85 -14.24
N SER A 208 -25.19 -2.78 -15.10
CA SER A 208 -25.35 -2.35 -16.50
C SER A 208 -26.10 -3.33 -17.41
N LYS A 209 -26.42 -4.53 -16.90
CA LYS A 209 -27.23 -5.54 -17.62
C LYS A 209 -28.70 -5.51 -17.22
N ASN A 210 -29.04 -4.76 -16.18
CA ASN A 210 -30.39 -4.64 -15.63
C ASN A 210 -31.04 -3.27 -15.90
N ASP A 211 -30.33 -2.37 -16.60
CA ASP A 211 -30.84 -1.15 -17.25
C ASP A 211 -30.98 -1.38 -18.76
#